data_AF-A0A382FTB5-F1
#
_entry.id   AF-A0A382FTB5-F1
#
_cell.length_a   1.000
_cell.length_b   1.000
_cell.length_c   1.000
_cell.angle_alpha   90.00
_cell.angle_beta   90.00
_cell.angle_gamma   90.00
#
_symmetry.space_group_name_H-M   'P 1'
#
loop_
_entity.id
_entity.type
_entity.pdbx_description
1 polymer ?
#
loop_
_entity_poly.entity_id
_entity_poly.type
_entity_poly.pdbx_seq_one_letter_code
_entity_poly.pdbx_strand_id
1 'polypeptide(L)'
;MHFYTLNLEHSVSGILESLGLASVQGSARELPWRQSTEGDRKTTEDVRPIYWSNRPVSYLTRTETWDDFPNGRWGDITSPTFGELNQYHSIRAGSKSEKGKTRRKKLWGEPKSVNDVTKVFVSFCEGKINSLPWCDSPLEIESKKISKELVKLNKSGFYTINSQPQVNGAPSEDPDVGWGAPGGRVYQKSYLEFFTSKDKLDTLLKTLNSSNNVSYQAINRNGDLISNVPENSVNAVTWGVFPGHEIVQPTIVDTRSFLIWKDEAFSLWINDWAHIYDTESESYKLLNKIYDTYYLVNIVDNNFVDGDILNRILKSH
;
A
#
# COMPACT_ATOMS: atom_id res chain seq x y z
N MET A 1 -22.37 29.06 3.90
CA MET A 1 -22.80 28.71 5.27
C MET A 1 -21.56 28.29 6.05
N HIS A 2 -21.36 28.78 7.27
CA HIS A 2 -20.23 28.39 8.11
C HIS A 2 -20.77 27.72 9.38
N PHE A 3 -20.36 26.48 9.64
CA PHE A 3 -20.86 25.68 10.76
C PHE A 3 -19.84 25.64 11.89
N TYR A 4 -20.28 25.95 13.11
CA TYR A 4 -19.51 25.65 14.32
C TYR A 4 -19.78 24.19 14.71
N THR A 5 -18.89 23.28 14.30
CA THR A 5 -19.10 21.83 14.45
C THR A 5 -18.93 21.36 15.90
N LEU A 6 -18.18 22.09 16.73
CA LEU A 6 -17.80 21.66 18.10
C LEU A 6 -17.18 20.25 18.12
N ASN A 7 -16.49 19.84 17.04
CA ASN A 7 -15.97 18.49 16.82
C ASN A 7 -17.04 17.37 16.84
N LEU A 8 -18.29 17.72 16.50
CA LEU A 8 -19.41 16.78 16.35
C LEU A 8 -19.88 16.77 14.91
N GLU A 9 -19.87 15.58 14.30
CA GLU A 9 -20.22 15.39 12.89
C GLU A 9 -21.73 15.32 12.66
N HIS A 10 -22.44 14.50 13.46
CA HIS A 10 -23.84 14.12 13.21
C HIS A 10 -24.79 15.30 12.97
N SER A 11 -24.74 16.32 13.83
CA SER A 11 -25.65 17.47 13.73
C SER A 11 -25.42 18.28 12.46
N VAL A 12 -24.17 18.44 12.03
CA VAL A 12 -23.82 19.21 10.84
C VAL A 12 -24.15 18.42 9.58
N SER A 13 -23.85 17.12 9.55
CA SER A 13 -24.20 16.24 8.43
C SER A 13 -25.71 16.21 8.18
N GLY A 14 -26.53 16.07 9.24
CA GLY A 14 -27.99 16.07 9.10
C GLY A 14 -28.56 17.39 8.57
N ILE A 15 -27.96 18.54 8.92
CA ILE A 15 -28.35 19.84 8.36
C ILE A 15 -27.95 19.92 6.88
N LEU A 16 -26.74 19.49 6.52
CA LEU A 16 -26.28 19.48 5.13
C LEU A 16 -27.16 18.59 4.24
N GLU A 17 -27.54 17.41 4.73
CA GLU A 17 -28.47 16.50 4.05
C GLU A 17 -29.86 17.14 3.87
N SER A 18 -30.41 17.75 4.94
CA SER A 18 -31.71 18.42 4.90
C SER A 18 -31.76 19.61 3.94
N LEU A 19 -30.63 20.29 3.77
CA LEU A 19 -30.47 21.40 2.84
C LEU A 19 -30.16 20.95 1.40
N GLY A 20 -30.00 19.64 1.15
CA GLY A 20 -29.56 19.12 -0.14
C GLY A 20 -28.15 19.54 -0.53
N LEU A 21 -27.32 19.93 0.45
CA LEU A 21 -25.94 20.38 0.27
C LEU A 21 -24.91 19.27 0.54
N ALA A 22 -25.36 18.12 1.07
CA ALA A 22 -24.54 16.92 1.12
C ALA A 22 -24.48 16.28 -0.28
N SER A 23 -23.28 16.03 -0.81
CA SER A 23 -23.17 15.28 -2.06
C SER A 23 -23.55 13.82 -1.81
N VAL A 24 -24.62 13.35 -2.44
CA VAL A 24 -25.12 11.97 -2.30
C VAL A 24 -24.26 10.98 -3.09
N GLN A 25 -23.59 11.47 -4.13
CA GLN A 25 -22.54 10.77 -4.85
C GLN A 25 -21.20 11.15 -4.22
N GLY A 26 -20.38 10.17 -3.86
CA GLY A 26 -18.99 10.43 -3.53
C GLY A 26 -18.37 11.26 -4.65
N SER A 27 -17.66 12.33 -4.32
CA SER A 27 -16.97 13.16 -5.31
C SER A 27 -16.18 12.25 -6.25
N ALA A 28 -16.41 12.38 -7.57
CA ALA A 28 -15.66 11.63 -8.56
C ALA A 28 -14.15 11.79 -8.26
N ARG A 29 -13.47 10.67 -8.06
CA ARG A 29 -12.04 10.68 -7.73
C ARG A 29 -11.28 11.15 -8.97
N GLU A 30 -10.52 12.24 -8.88
CA GLU A 30 -9.69 12.68 -10.00
C GLU A 30 -8.56 11.68 -10.30
N LEU A 31 -7.96 11.11 -9.25
CA LEU A 31 -6.88 10.12 -9.29
C LEU A 31 -7.21 8.97 -8.32
N PRO A 32 -6.57 7.79 -8.45
CA PRO A 32 -6.78 6.66 -7.54
C PRO A 32 -6.29 6.91 -6.10
N TRP A 33 -5.61 8.04 -5.87
CA TRP A 33 -5.15 8.48 -4.56
C TRP A 33 -5.54 9.95 -4.33
N ARG A 34 -5.62 10.35 -3.05
CA ARG A 34 -5.96 11.72 -2.67
C ARG A 34 -4.79 12.68 -2.96
N GLN A 35 -5.06 13.71 -3.74
CA GLN A 35 -4.10 14.77 -4.04
C GLN A 35 -3.78 15.63 -2.81
N SER A 36 -2.61 16.27 -2.85
CA SER A 36 -2.24 17.30 -1.87
C SER A 36 -3.18 18.50 -1.94
N THR A 37 -3.32 19.22 -0.83
CA THR A 37 -4.00 20.53 -0.81
C THR A 37 -3.04 21.70 -1.06
N GLU A 38 -1.74 21.44 -1.11
CA GLU A 38 -0.69 22.42 -1.41
C GLU A 38 -0.75 22.82 -2.89
N GLY A 39 -0.69 24.13 -3.17
CA GLY A 39 -1.05 24.72 -4.47
C GLY A 39 -0.36 24.05 -5.66
N ASP A 40 0.94 24.25 -5.81
CA ASP A 40 1.68 23.79 -6.98
C ASP A 40 1.65 22.26 -7.11
N ARG A 41 1.81 21.56 -5.99
CA ARG A 41 1.77 20.09 -5.92
C ARG A 41 0.43 19.51 -6.34
N LYS A 42 -0.68 20.14 -5.94
CA LYS A 42 -2.04 19.66 -6.28
C LYS A 42 -2.26 19.57 -7.79
N THR A 43 -1.71 20.51 -8.54
CA THR A 43 -1.91 20.62 -9.99
C THR A 43 -0.86 19.91 -10.82
N THR A 44 0.33 19.66 -10.26
CA THR A 44 1.48 19.12 -11.01
C THR A 44 1.69 17.63 -10.79
N GLU A 45 1.49 17.14 -9.56
CA GLU A 45 1.73 15.74 -9.21
C GLU A 45 0.58 14.86 -9.69
N ASP A 46 0.85 13.99 -10.66
CA ASP A 46 -0.15 13.07 -11.21
C ASP A 46 0.27 11.58 -11.16
N VAL A 47 1.51 11.27 -10.76
CA VAL A 47 2.03 9.90 -10.68
C VAL A 47 2.81 9.64 -9.39
N ARG A 48 2.53 8.50 -8.74
CA ARG A 48 3.19 8.07 -7.48
C ARG A 48 3.58 6.58 -7.50
N PRO A 49 4.64 6.17 -6.77
CA PRO A 49 4.93 4.77 -6.53
C PRO A 49 3.86 4.15 -5.63
N ILE A 50 3.45 2.92 -5.92
CA ILE A 50 2.36 2.22 -5.22
C ILE A 50 2.65 1.93 -3.73
N TYR A 51 3.92 1.90 -3.34
CA TYR A 51 4.38 1.42 -2.02
C TYR A 51 3.80 2.20 -0.83
N TRP A 52 3.53 3.50 -1.01
CA TRP A 52 2.96 4.36 0.04
C TRP A 52 1.45 4.57 -0.07
N SER A 53 0.74 3.79 -0.88
CA SER A 53 -0.73 3.85 -1.02
C SER A 53 -1.45 3.81 0.33
N ASN A 54 -1.01 2.92 1.23
CA ASN A 54 -1.56 2.78 2.58
C ASN A 54 -0.98 3.77 3.61
N ARG A 55 -0.05 4.64 3.18
CA ARG A 55 0.72 5.56 4.04
C ARG A 55 0.96 6.93 3.37
N PRO A 56 -0.10 7.61 2.90
CA PRO A 56 0.04 8.84 2.13
C PRO A 56 0.75 9.96 2.90
N VAL A 57 0.57 10.04 4.23
CA VAL A 57 1.26 11.04 5.06
C VAL A 57 2.78 10.83 5.04
N SER A 58 3.24 9.58 5.03
CA SER A 58 4.68 9.28 4.95
C SER A 58 5.25 9.75 3.63
N TYR A 59 4.58 9.40 2.53
CA TYR A 59 4.98 9.84 1.19
C TYR A 59 5.05 11.36 1.08
N LEU A 60 4.00 12.08 1.51
CA LEU A 60 3.96 13.55 1.47
C LEU A 60 5.13 14.16 2.26
N THR A 61 5.39 13.66 3.47
CA THR A 61 6.51 14.15 4.32
C THR A 61 7.86 13.92 3.65
N ARG A 62 8.06 12.75 3.03
CA ARG A 62 9.35 12.39 2.41
C ARG A 62 9.62 13.11 1.08
N THR A 63 8.60 13.74 0.53
CA THR A 63 8.64 14.50 -0.73
C THR A 63 8.31 15.97 -0.50
N GLU A 64 8.27 16.44 0.74
CA GLU A 64 7.92 17.82 1.09
C GLU A 64 8.98 18.81 0.58
N THR A 65 10.24 18.41 0.55
CA THR A 65 11.36 19.25 0.11
C THR A 65 11.66 19.11 -1.39
N TRP A 66 10.73 18.59 -2.18
CA TRP A 66 10.91 18.48 -3.63
C TRP A 66 10.55 19.81 -4.29
N ASP A 67 11.44 20.30 -5.15
CA ASP A 67 11.21 21.53 -5.91
C ASP A 67 10.19 21.30 -7.05
N ASP A 68 10.24 20.14 -7.69
CA ASP A 68 9.34 19.73 -8.79
C ASP A 68 8.73 18.35 -8.50
N PHE A 69 7.46 18.17 -8.91
CA PHE A 69 6.73 16.90 -8.75
C PHE A 69 6.55 16.17 -10.09
N PRO A 70 6.57 14.82 -10.08
CA PRO A 70 6.35 14.01 -11.27
C PRO A 70 5.04 14.31 -11.99
N ASN A 71 5.14 14.55 -13.30
CA ASN A 71 4.01 14.74 -14.22
C ASN A 71 4.13 13.80 -15.43
N GLY A 72 3.08 13.04 -15.73
CA GLY A 72 3.00 12.10 -16.85
C GLY A 72 3.81 10.82 -16.64
N ARG A 73 5.14 10.86 -16.84
CA ARG A 73 6.02 9.68 -16.72
C ARG A 73 6.95 9.77 -15.53
N TRP A 74 6.92 8.73 -14.69
CA TRP A 74 7.91 8.55 -13.63
C TRP A 74 9.28 8.23 -14.25
N GLY A 75 10.32 9.00 -13.91
CA GLY A 75 11.71 8.73 -14.30
C GLY A 75 12.40 9.79 -15.15
N ASP A 76 11.70 10.81 -15.65
CA ASP A 76 12.30 11.91 -16.44
C ASP A 76 12.89 13.03 -15.57
N ILE A 77 12.94 12.81 -14.26
CA ILE A 77 13.23 13.84 -13.28
C ILE A 77 14.63 13.61 -12.75
N THR A 78 15.40 14.69 -12.70
CA THR A 78 16.57 14.86 -11.81
C THR A 78 16.12 14.94 -10.34
N SER A 79 15.12 14.12 -9.94
CA SER A 79 14.35 14.29 -8.71
C SER A 79 15.27 14.34 -7.50
N PRO A 80 15.08 15.31 -6.59
CA PRO A 80 15.74 15.28 -5.29
C PRO A 80 15.48 13.94 -4.59
N THR A 81 16.50 13.45 -3.88
CA THR A 81 16.39 12.22 -3.11
C THR A 81 15.23 12.31 -2.12
N PHE A 82 14.45 11.24 -1.98
CA PHE A 82 13.44 11.16 -0.91
C PHE A 82 14.08 11.50 0.44
N GLY A 83 13.42 12.33 1.24
CA GLY A 83 13.87 12.70 2.56
C GLY A 83 14.04 11.51 3.51
N GLU A 84 14.88 11.67 4.53
CA GLU A 84 15.07 10.67 5.57
C GLU A 84 13.80 10.48 6.43
N LEU A 85 13.61 9.25 6.91
CA LEU A 85 12.46 8.87 7.75
C LEU A 85 12.36 9.64 9.08
N ASN A 86 13.45 10.28 9.51
CA ASN A 86 13.56 10.95 10.80
C ASN A 86 12.52 12.07 11.00
N GLN A 87 12.09 12.74 9.92
CA GLN A 87 11.08 13.80 9.98
C GLN A 87 9.66 13.23 10.21
N TYR A 88 9.36 12.04 9.69
CA TYR A 88 8.06 11.39 9.85
C TYR A 88 7.79 10.88 11.28
N HIS A 89 8.84 10.52 12.03
CA HIS A 89 8.73 10.14 13.44
C HIS A 89 8.16 11.26 14.33
N SER A 90 8.38 12.53 13.96
CA SER A 90 7.84 13.71 14.66
C SER A 90 6.34 13.85 14.43
N ILE A 91 5.85 13.58 13.21
CA ILE A 91 4.41 13.56 12.88
C ILE A 91 3.71 12.38 13.57
N ARG A 92 4.42 11.26 13.73
CA ARG A 92 3.99 10.08 14.51
C ARG A 92 4.32 10.15 16.00
N ALA A 93 4.60 11.31 16.60
CA ALA A 93 4.89 11.41 18.04
C ALA A 93 3.82 10.71 18.92
N GLY A 94 2.55 10.72 18.50
CA GLY A 94 1.46 9.98 19.16
C GLY A 94 1.54 8.45 19.07
N SER A 95 2.25 7.89 18.08
CA SER A 95 2.46 6.44 17.91
C SER A 95 3.28 5.85 19.07
N LYS A 96 4.25 6.62 19.58
CA LYS A 96 5.08 6.23 20.74
C LYS A 96 4.40 6.46 22.09
N SER A 97 3.24 7.13 22.12
CA SER A 97 2.50 7.36 23.36
C SER A 97 2.01 6.04 23.98
N GLU A 98 1.89 6.00 25.30
CA GLU A 98 1.40 4.82 26.02
C GLU A 98 -0.03 4.44 25.60
N LYS A 99 -0.87 5.45 25.30
CA LYS A 99 -2.21 5.24 24.72
C LYS A 99 -2.14 4.56 23.35
N GLY A 100 -1.20 4.97 22.51
CA GLY A 100 -0.94 4.36 21.20
C GLY A 100 -0.48 2.91 21.33
N LYS A 101 0.47 2.63 22.23
CA LYS A 101 0.94 1.27 22.53
C LYS A 101 -0.19 0.37 23.03
N THR A 102 -0.97 0.84 24.01
CA THR A 102 -2.12 0.09 24.56
C THR A 102 -3.15 -0.24 23.48
N ARG A 103 -3.49 0.72 22.60
CA ARG A 103 -4.42 0.49 21.48
C ARG A 103 -3.88 -0.56 20.51
N ARG A 104 -2.60 -0.48 20.13
CA ARG A 104 -1.98 -1.46 19.23
C ARG A 104 -1.87 -2.84 19.85
N LYS A 105 -1.52 -2.93 21.14
CA LYS A 105 -1.52 -4.20 21.89
C LYS A 105 -2.91 -4.85 21.90
N LYS A 106 -3.98 -4.07 22.02
CA LYS A 106 -5.36 -4.58 21.93
C LYS A 106 -5.69 -5.12 20.54
N LEU A 107 -5.18 -4.50 19.47
CA LEU A 107 -5.44 -4.92 18.09
C LEU A 107 -4.61 -6.13 17.67
N TRP A 108 -3.32 -6.14 18.01
CA TRP A 108 -2.34 -7.13 17.50
C TRP A 108 -1.96 -8.21 18.52
N GLY A 109 -2.46 -8.10 19.75
CA GLY A 109 -2.24 -9.10 20.80
C GLY A 109 -0.82 -9.09 21.36
N GLU A 110 -0.31 -10.27 21.69
CA GLU A 110 1.06 -10.52 22.16
C GLU A 110 1.56 -11.81 21.47
N PRO A 111 2.05 -11.73 20.23
CA PRO A 111 2.31 -12.89 19.40
C PRO A 111 3.56 -13.66 19.86
N LYS A 112 3.39 -14.93 20.23
CA LYS A 112 4.50 -15.78 20.73
C LYS A 112 4.98 -16.79 19.70
N SER A 113 4.24 -16.93 18.59
CA SER A 113 4.58 -17.82 17.49
C SER A 113 4.31 -17.16 16.15
N VAL A 114 4.93 -17.69 15.08
CA VAL A 114 4.67 -17.28 13.69
C VAL A 114 3.17 -17.43 13.33
N ASN A 115 2.49 -18.42 13.91
CA ASN A 115 1.05 -18.61 13.75
C ASN A 115 0.24 -17.47 14.38
N ASP A 116 0.70 -16.85 15.47
CA ASP A 116 0.00 -15.70 16.05
C ASP A 116 0.16 -14.45 15.19
N VAL A 117 1.34 -14.25 14.60
CA VAL A 117 1.54 -13.20 13.57
C VAL A 117 0.60 -13.46 12.38
N THR A 118 0.52 -14.70 11.90
CA THR A 118 -0.40 -15.10 10.83
C THR A 118 -1.86 -14.73 11.15
N LYS A 119 -2.32 -15.00 12.38
CA LYS A 119 -3.69 -14.66 12.81
C LYS A 119 -3.96 -13.15 12.75
N VAL A 120 -2.97 -12.30 13.04
CA VAL A 120 -3.14 -10.84 12.97
C VAL A 120 -3.36 -10.38 11.52
N PHE A 121 -2.53 -10.84 10.59
CA PHE A 121 -2.71 -10.53 9.17
C PHE A 121 -4.03 -11.08 8.61
N VAL A 122 -4.38 -12.33 8.95
CA VAL A 122 -5.68 -12.91 8.57
C VAL A 122 -6.84 -12.09 9.13
N SER A 123 -6.77 -11.65 10.39
CA SER A 123 -7.81 -10.83 11.02
C SER A 123 -7.98 -9.48 10.32
N PHE A 124 -6.90 -8.90 9.80
CA PHE A 124 -6.96 -7.68 8.99
C PHE A 124 -7.69 -7.91 7.66
N CYS A 125 -7.30 -8.95 6.91
CA CYS A 125 -7.95 -9.28 5.63
C CYS A 125 -9.42 -9.71 5.80
N GLU A 126 -9.79 -10.28 6.95
CA GLU A 126 -11.19 -10.60 7.30
C GLU A 126 -11.98 -9.39 7.82
N GLY A 127 -11.34 -8.22 7.98
CA GLY A 127 -11.97 -7.00 8.47
C GLY A 127 -12.25 -6.98 9.97
N LYS A 128 -11.71 -7.92 10.74
CA LYS A 128 -11.85 -7.99 12.21
C LYS A 128 -11.01 -6.95 12.93
N ILE A 129 -9.88 -6.58 12.33
CA ILE A 129 -9.07 -5.43 12.74
C ILE A 129 -8.91 -4.50 11.55
N ASN A 130 -8.72 -3.21 11.83
CA ASN A 130 -8.74 -2.15 10.83
C ASN A 130 -7.37 -1.53 10.53
N SER A 131 -6.29 -2.05 11.13
CA SER A 131 -4.94 -1.55 10.87
C SER A 131 -3.87 -2.60 11.14
N LEU A 132 -2.77 -2.45 10.40
CA LEU A 132 -1.49 -3.13 10.56
C LEU A 132 -0.39 -2.05 10.65
N PRO A 133 0.86 -2.38 11.03
CA PRO A 133 1.95 -1.40 11.01
C PRO A 133 2.10 -0.66 9.66
N TRP A 134 1.84 -1.37 8.55
CA TRP A 134 1.91 -0.85 7.17
C TRP A 134 0.61 -0.25 6.66
N CYS A 135 -0.52 -0.51 7.32
CA CYS A 135 -1.85 -0.12 6.88
C CYS A 135 -2.54 0.74 7.93
N ASP A 136 -2.60 2.06 7.70
CA ASP A 136 -3.23 3.01 8.64
C ASP A 136 -4.76 3.01 8.55
N SER A 137 -5.32 2.37 7.52
CA SER A 137 -6.75 2.30 7.21
C SER A 137 -7.20 0.84 7.00
N PRO A 138 -8.52 0.56 7.09
CA PRO A 138 -9.09 -0.73 6.69
C PRO A 138 -8.76 -1.09 5.24
N LEU A 139 -8.91 -2.36 4.89
CA LEU A 139 -8.73 -2.86 3.52
C LEU A 139 -9.57 -2.06 2.51
N GLU A 140 -8.93 -1.57 1.46
CA GLU A 140 -9.57 -0.82 0.38
C GLU A 140 -10.70 -1.60 -0.29
N ILE A 141 -11.68 -0.87 -0.83
CA ILE A 141 -12.90 -1.46 -1.42
C ILE A 141 -12.54 -2.44 -2.56
N GLU A 142 -11.60 -2.09 -3.43
CA GLU A 142 -11.14 -2.96 -4.51
C GLU A 142 -10.51 -4.26 -3.99
N SER A 143 -9.74 -4.18 -2.89
CA SER A 143 -9.05 -5.33 -2.31
C SER A 143 -10.01 -6.28 -1.59
N LYS A 144 -11.23 -5.84 -1.24
CA LYS A 144 -12.27 -6.74 -0.72
C LYS A 144 -12.63 -7.84 -1.73
N LYS A 145 -12.52 -7.57 -3.04
CA LYS A 145 -12.79 -8.53 -4.11
C LYS A 145 -11.86 -9.75 -4.06
N ILE A 146 -10.64 -9.57 -3.54
CA ILE A 146 -9.60 -10.61 -3.42
C ILE A 146 -9.31 -11.01 -1.97
N SER A 147 -10.16 -10.60 -1.02
CA SER A 147 -9.95 -10.81 0.42
C SER A 147 -9.79 -12.29 0.80
N LYS A 148 -10.53 -13.20 0.13
CA LYS A 148 -10.45 -14.64 0.39
C LYS A 148 -9.08 -15.21 -0.01
N GLU A 149 -8.55 -14.76 -1.13
CA GLU A 149 -7.24 -15.13 -1.65
C GLU A 149 -6.13 -14.57 -0.75
N LEU A 150 -6.25 -13.31 -0.32
CA LEU A 150 -5.34 -12.70 0.65
C LEU A 150 -5.32 -13.46 1.97
N VAL A 151 -6.47 -13.89 2.50
CA VAL A 151 -6.52 -14.72 3.71
C VAL A 151 -5.76 -16.04 3.52
N LYS A 152 -5.91 -16.70 2.37
CA LYS A 152 -5.17 -17.95 2.07
C LYS A 152 -3.66 -17.68 1.97
N LEU A 153 -3.25 -16.61 1.31
CA LEU A 153 -1.84 -16.21 1.19
C LEU A 153 -1.20 -15.98 2.55
N ASN A 154 -1.87 -15.21 3.42
CA ASN A 154 -1.41 -14.95 4.77
C ASN A 154 -1.31 -16.24 5.60
N LYS A 155 -2.29 -17.15 5.50
CA LYS A 155 -2.22 -18.49 6.13
C LYS A 155 -1.05 -19.32 5.62
N SER A 156 -0.69 -19.14 4.35
CA SER A 156 0.49 -19.76 3.73
C SER A 156 1.80 -19.02 4.03
N GLY A 157 1.81 -18.01 4.90
CA GLY A 157 3.01 -17.30 5.35
C GLY A 157 3.52 -16.20 4.41
N PHE A 158 2.67 -15.74 3.48
CA PHE A 158 2.91 -14.55 2.66
C PHE A 158 2.17 -13.37 3.29
N TYR A 159 2.85 -12.62 4.16
CA TYR A 159 2.26 -11.57 4.98
C TYR A 159 2.02 -10.29 4.19
N THR A 160 0.83 -10.17 3.60
CA THR A 160 0.48 -9.12 2.63
C THR A 160 0.32 -7.75 3.29
N ILE A 161 0.98 -6.75 2.73
CA ILE A 161 0.93 -5.36 3.21
C ILE A 161 0.32 -4.40 2.18
N ASN A 162 0.25 -4.81 0.91
CA ASN A 162 -0.34 -4.02 -0.16
C ASN A 162 -0.83 -4.95 -1.30
N SER A 163 -1.91 -4.56 -1.97
CA SER A 163 -2.48 -5.33 -3.08
C SER A 163 -3.41 -4.46 -3.92
N GLN A 164 -3.46 -4.73 -5.23
CA GLN A 164 -4.55 -4.28 -6.10
C GLN A 164 -4.97 -5.42 -7.06
N PRO A 165 -6.28 -5.59 -7.31
CA PRO A 165 -6.76 -6.56 -8.29
C PRO A 165 -6.42 -6.12 -9.73
N GLN A 166 -6.59 -7.03 -10.70
CA GLN A 166 -6.55 -6.62 -12.10
C GLN A 166 -7.87 -5.97 -12.51
N VAL A 167 -7.78 -4.96 -13.39
CA VAL A 167 -8.92 -4.28 -14.00
C VAL A 167 -8.64 -4.14 -15.49
N ASN A 168 -9.56 -4.65 -16.30
CA ASN A 168 -9.45 -4.61 -17.76
C ASN A 168 -10.54 -3.73 -18.36
N GLY A 169 -10.33 -2.41 -18.32
CA GLY A 169 -11.21 -1.44 -18.97
C GLY A 169 -12.55 -1.25 -18.26
N ALA A 170 -12.55 -1.10 -16.94
CA ALA A 170 -13.77 -0.68 -16.22
C ALA A 170 -14.15 0.76 -16.61
N PRO A 171 -15.44 1.14 -16.58
CA PRO A 171 -15.85 2.54 -16.73
C PRO A 171 -15.13 3.44 -15.72
N SER A 172 -14.78 4.68 -16.10
CA SER A 172 -14.17 5.63 -15.16
C SER A 172 -15.10 6.04 -14.02
N GLU A 173 -16.39 5.79 -14.17
CA GLU A 173 -17.42 6.00 -13.15
C GLU A 173 -17.73 4.74 -12.32
N ASP A 174 -16.96 3.66 -12.48
CA ASP A 174 -17.14 2.44 -11.68
C ASP A 174 -17.06 2.77 -10.16
N PRO A 175 -18.01 2.29 -9.34
CA PRO A 175 -18.08 2.68 -7.92
C PRO A 175 -16.92 2.15 -7.07
N ASP A 176 -16.23 1.09 -7.51
CA ASP A 176 -15.16 0.45 -6.74
C ASP A 176 -13.78 0.91 -7.20
N VAL A 177 -13.56 1.04 -8.52
CA VAL A 177 -12.25 1.28 -9.14
C VAL A 177 -12.20 2.52 -10.04
N GLY A 178 -13.31 3.21 -10.23
CA GLY A 178 -13.42 4.36 -11.11
C GLY A 178 -12.71 5.61 -10.60
N TRP A 179 -12.06 6.32 -11.52
CA TRP A 179 -11.42 7.62 -11.32
C TRP A 179 -11.23 8.34 -12.67
N GLY A 180 -10.94 9.63 -12.62
CA GLY A 180 -10.66 10.48 -13.77
C GLY A 180 -11.92 11.04 -14.45
N ALA A 181 -11.78 11.50 -15.69
CA ALA A 181 -12.86 12.13 -16.43
C ALA A 181 -13.96 11.11 -16.84
N PRO A 182 -15.24 11.52 -16.88
CA PRO A 182 -16.33 10.62 -17.28
C PRO A 182 -16.23 10.19 -18.75
N GLY A 183 -16.82 9.03 -19.07
CA GLY A 183 -16.81 8.41 -20.40
C GLY A 183 -15.49 7.70 -20.74
N GLY A 184 -14.60 7.53 -19.77
CA GLY A 184 -13.30 6.90 -19.93
C GLY A 184 -13.28 5.42 -19.55
N ARG A 185 -12.06 4.87 -19.55
CA ARG A 185 -11.77 3.50 -19.13
C ARG A 185 -10.53 3.46 -18.24
N VAL A 186 -10.62 2.71 -17.15
CA VAL A 186 -9.52 2.51 -16.20
C VAL A 186 -9.02 1.08 -16.24
N TYR A 187 -7.73 0.92 -15.97
CA TYR A 187 -7.00 -0.34 -16.07
C TYR A 187 -6.05 -0.51 -14.90
N GLN A 188 -5.87 -1.75 -14.45
CA GLN A 188 -4.93 -2.12 -13.39
C GLN A 188 -4.26 -3.46 -13.71
N LYS A 189 -2.94 -3.54 -13.52
CA LYS A 189 -2.22 -4.81 -13.39
C LYS A 189 -2.41 -5.36 -11.98
N SER A 190 -2.55 -6.68 -11.84
CA SER A 190 -2.56 -7.28 -10.50
C SER A 190 -1.20 -7.07 -9.84
N TYR A 191 -1.23 -6.57 -8.61
CA TYR A 191 -0.03 -6.32 -7.80
C TYR A 191 -0.21 -6.89 -6.40
N LEU A 192 0.88 -7.41 -5.86
CA LEU A 192 0.94 -7.95 -4.52
C LEU A 192 2.27 -7.59 -3.85
N GLU A 193 2.21 -7.15 -2.59
CA GLU A 193 3.37 -6.86 -1.76
C GLU A 193 3.25 -7.56 -0.40
N PHE A 194 4.30 -8.26 0.03
CA PHE A 194 4.27 -9.03 1.28
C PHE A 194 5.66 -9.30 1.87
N PHE A 195 5.66 -9.65 3.16
CA PHE A 195 6.82 -10.27 3.81
C PHE A 195 6.73 -11.80 3.78
N THR A 196 7.85 -12.48 3.55
CA THR A 196 7.92 -13.95 3.64
C THR A 196 9.30 -14.43 4.08
N SER A 197 9.39 -15.66 4.60
CA SER A 197 10.67 -16.31 4.88
C SER A 197 11.42 -16.67 3.58
N LYS A 198 12.74 -16.81 3.69
CA LYS A 198 13.60 -17.19 2.56
C LYS A 198 13.20 -18.53 1.93
N ASP A 199 12.89 -19.55 2.74
CA ASP A 199 12.48 -20.88 2.22
C ASP A 199 11.21 -20.83 1.36
N LYS A 200 10.23 -20.02 1.80
CA LYS A 200 8.99 -19.80 1.06
C LYS A 200 9.24 -18.97 -0.20
N LEU A 201 10.09 -17.95 -0.11
CA LEU A 201 10.51 -17.17 -1.28
C LEU A 201 11.17 -18.07 -2.34
N ASP A 202 12.11 -18.92 -1.95
CA ASP A 202 12.83 -19.80 -2.88
C ASP A 202 11.89 -20.77 -3.59
N THR A 203 10.86 -21.26 -2.90
CA THR A 203 9.84 -22.12 -3.50
C THR A 203 8.92 -21.32 -4.42
N LEU A 204 8.54 -20.11 -4.04
CA LEU A 204 7.74 -19.21 -4.86
C LEU A 204 8.48 -18.84 -6.17
N LEU A 205 9.77 -18.51 -6.09
CA LEU A 205 10.58 -18.13 -7.26
C LEU A 205 10.64 -19.23 -8.32
N LYS A 206 10.64 -20.51 -7.93
CA LYS A 206 10.56 -21.63 -8.89
C LYS A 206 9.28 -21.57 -9.72
N THR A 207 8.16 -21.17 -9.10
CA THR A 207 6.87 -21.00 -9.77
C THR A 207 6.87 -19.75 -10.64
N LEU A 208 7.34 -18.62 -10.13
CA LEU A 208 7.33 -17.35 -10.87
C LEU A 208 8.25 -17.37 -12.10
N ASN A 209 9.42 -18.01 -12.00
CA ASN A 209 10.39 -18.10 -13.11
C ASN A 209 9.90 -18.93 -14.30
N SER A 210 8.81 -19.70 -14.13
CA SER A 210 8.15 -20.39 -15.24
C SER A 210 7.26 -19.47 -16.10
N SER A 211 7.03 -18.23 -15.67
CA SER A 211 6.10 -17.30 -16.30
C SER A 211 6.80 -16.05 -16.84
N ASN A 212 6.74 -15.85 -18.14
CA ASN A 212 7.38 -14.70 -18.81
C ASN A 212 6.66 -13.36 -18.57
N ASN A 213 5.44 -13.38 -18.03
CA ASN A 213 4.61 -12.18 -17.84
C ASN A 213 4.66 -11.62 -16.42
N VAL A 214 5.42 -12.21 -15.50
CA VAL A 214 5.47 -11.77 -14.10
C VAL A 214 6.76 -11.02 -13.82
N SER A 215 6.65 -9.84 -13.24
CA SER A 215 7.77 -9.07 -12.71
C SER A 215 7.79 -9.21 -11.19
N TYR A 216 8.95 -9.42 -10.59
CA TYR A 216 9.10 -9.47 -9.14
C TYR A 216 10.42 -8.84 -8.67
N GLN A 217 10.39 -8.34 -7.44
CA GLN A 217 11.56 -7.90 -6.70
C GLN A 217 11.42 -8.37 -5.26
N ALA A 218 12.48 -8.93 -4.68
CA ALA A 218 12.54 -9.37 -3.30
C ALA A 218 13.82 -8.83 -2.65
N ILE A 219 13.70 -8.16 -1.50
CA ILE A 219 14.83 -7.57 -0.80
C ILE A 219 14.74 -7.85 0.70
N ASN A 220 15.86 -8.17 1.34
CA ASN A 220 15.92 -8.26 2.80
C ASN A 220 16.43 -6.95 3.41
N ARG A 221 16.45 -6.88 4.74
CA ARG A 221 16.96 -5.72 5.48
C ARG A 221 18.40 -5.35 5.11
N ASN A 222 19.24 -6.36 4.87
CA ASN A 222 20.66 -6.19 4.54
C ASN A 222 20.90 -5.62 3.13
N GLY A 223 19.86 -5.58 2.29
CA GLY A 223 19.95 -5.08 0.92
C GLY A 223 20.19 -6.17 -0.13
N ASP A 224 20.09 -7.45 0.24
CA ASP A 224 20.23 -8.55 -0.71
C ASP A 224 19.00 -8.59 -1.64
N LEU A 225 19.17 -8.05 -2.86
CA LEU A 225 18.11 -7.95 -3.87
C LEU A 225 18.09 -9.18 -4.79
N ILE A 226 16.91 -9.79 -4.93
CA ILE A 226 16.61 -10.85 -5.89
C ILE A 226 15.50 -10.32 -6.81
N SER A 227 15.77 -10.18 -8.10
CA SER A 227 14.86 -9.50 -9.04
C SER A 227 14.97 -10.11 -10.43
N ASN A 228 13.88 -10.07 -11.19
CA ASN A 228 13.88 -10.31 -12.64
C ASN A 228 13.64 -9.04 -13.47
N VAL A 229 13.62 -7.86 -12.82
CA VAL A 229 13.53 -6.56 -13.48
C VAL A 229 14.85 -5.78 -13.38
N PRO A 230 15.16 -4.91 -14.36
CA PRO A 230 16.32 -4.02 -14.32
C PRO A 230 16.30 -3.05 -13.12
N GLU A 231 17.48 -2.57 -12.72
CA GLU A 231 17.66 -1.66 -11.57
C GLU A 231 16.95 -0.31 -11.71
N ASN A 232 16.74 0.16 -12.95
CA ASN A 232 16.04 1.42 -13.26
C ASN A 232 14.67 1.16 -13.90
N SER A 233 14.04 0.03 -13.59
CA SER A 233 12.75 -0.33 -14.15
C SER A 233 11.63 0.49 -13.50
N VAL A 234 10.79 1.06 -14.36
CA VAL A 234 9.52 1.69 -13.99
C VAL A 234 8.42 0.97 -14.74
N ASN A 235 7.44 0.45 -14.02
CA ASN A 235 6.31 -0.29 -14.58
C ASN A 235 5.00 0.38 -14.19
N ALA A 236 4.24 0.87 -15.17
CA ALA A 236 2.88 1.37 -14.93
C ALA A 236 1.95 0.22 -14.55
N VAL A 237 1.26 0.38 -13.43
CA VAL A 237 0.34 -0.64 -12.88
C VAL A 237 -1.10 -0.15 -12.77
N THR A 238 -1.34 1.15 -12.88
CA THR A 238 -2.70 1.73 -13.02
C THR A 238 -2.65 2.84 -14.05
N TRP A 239 -3.58 2.81 -15.01
CA TRP A 239 -3.71 3.85 -16.04
C TRP A 239 -5.16 4.04 -16.49
N GLY A 240 -5.41 5.17 -17.13
CA GLY A 240 -6.73 5.56 -17.62
C GLY A 240 -6.65 6.19 -19.00
N VAL A 241 -7.67 5.92 -19.81
CA VAL A 241 -7.87 6.51 -21.14
C VAL A 241 -9.20 7.25 -21.12
N PHE A 242 -9.16 8.55 -21.40
CA PHE A 242 -10.31 9.45 -21.24
C PHE A 242 -10.61 10.23 -22.53
N PRO A 243 -11.88 10.51 -22.85
CA PRO A 243 -12.22 11.30 -24.03
C PRO A 243 -11.56 12.67 -24.02
N GLY A 244 -10.84 13.02 -25.09
CA GLY A 244 -10.21 14.33 -25.27
C GLY A 244 -8.98 14.61 -24.38
N HIS A 245 -8.40 13.59 -23.74
CA HIS A 245 -7.21 13.72 -22.90
C HIS A 245 -6.12 12.73 -23.33
N GLU A 246 -4.87 13.00 -22.95
CA GLU A 246 -3.78 12.03 -23.04
C GLU A 246 -3.96 10.88 -22.02
N ILE A 247 -3.17 9.82 -22.17
CA ILE A 247 -3.19 8.69 -21.24
C ILE A 247 -2.61 9.14 -19.89
N VAL A 248 -3.33 8.86 -18.81
CA VAL A 248 -2.89 9.14 -17.43
C VAL A 248 -2.46 7.83 -16.78
N GLN A 249 -1.28 7.80 -16.16
CA GLN A 249 -0.73 6.59 -15.52
C GLN A 249 -0.29 6.86 -14.07
N PRO A 250 -1.26 7.02 -13.15
CA PRO A 250 -1.00 7.64 -11.85
C PRO A 250 -0.33 6.73 -10.82
N THR A 251 -0.13 5.45 -11.14
CA THR A 251 0.46 4.48 -10.21
C THR A 251 1.46 3.58 -10.92
N ILE A 252 2.66 3.55 -10.35
CA ILE A 252 3.81 2.83 -10.89
C ILE A 252 4.46 1.94 -9.83
N VAL A 253 5.21 0.95 -10.30
CA VAL A 253 6.18 0.17 -9.54
C VAL A 253 7.55 0.58 -10.06
N ASP A 254 8.34 1.25 -9.21
CA ASP A 254 9.70 1.70 -9.52
C ASP A 254 10.71 1.03 -8.59
N THR A 255 11.79 0.50 -9.16
CA THR A 255 12.84 -0.19 -8.42
C THR A 255 13.54 0.73 -7.42
N ARG A 256 13.87 1.98 -7.80
CA ARG A 256 14.58 2.92 -6.90
C ARG A 256 13.72 3.26 -5.68
N SER A 257 12.45 3.60 -5.94
CA SER A 257 11.48 3.86 -4.89
C SER A 257 11.25 2.64 -3.97
N PHE A 258 11.34 1.41 -4.50
CA PHE A 258 11.24 0.19 -3.69
C PHE A 258 12.41 0.06 -2.70
N LEU A 259 13.64 0.32 -3.15
CA LEU A 259 14.82 0.27 -2.29
C LEU A 259 14.73 1.27 -1.14
N ILE A 260 14.13 2.43 -1.41
CA ILE A 260 13.90 3.47 -0.41
C ILE A 260 12.75 3.08 0.54
N TRP A 261 11.65 2.55 0.00
CA TRP A 261 10.51 2.07 0.78
C TRP A 261 10.90 0.94 1.73
N LYS A 262 11.82 0.06 1.33
CA LYS A 262 12.24 -1.08 2.17
C LYS A 262 12.61 -0.66 3.58
N ASP A 263 13.32 0.47 3.73
CA ASP A 263 13.84 0.89 5.03
C ASP A 263 12.70 1.29 5.96
N GLU A 264 11.69 1.98 5.43
CA GLU A 264 10.44 2.24 6.17
C GLU A 264 9.72 0.94 6.48
N ALA A 265 9.46 0.10 5.47
CA ALA A 265 8.69 -1.13 5.59
C ALA A 265 9.29 -2.07 6.65
N PHE A 266 10.60 -2.26 6.66
CA PHE A 266 11.29 -3.06 7.66
C PHE A 266 11.26 -2.38 9.03
N SER A 267 11.49 -1.06 9.12
CA SER A 267 11.48 -0.35 10.41
C SER A 267 10.14 -0.47 11.16
N LEU A 268 9.02 -0.62 10.45
CA LEU A 268 7.68 -0.75 11.05
C LEU A 268 7.50 -2.05 11.85
N TRP A 269 8.23 -3.12 11.52
CA TRP A 269 8.27 -4.33 12.36
C TRP A 269 8.75 -4.00 13.78
N ILE A 270 9.74 -3.12 13.90
CA ILE A 270 10.38 -2.80 15.18
C ILE A 270 9.67 -1.62 15.85
N ASN A 271 9.63 -0.48 15.16
CA ASN A 271 9.18 0.79 15.73
C ASN A 271 7.70 0.78 16.07
N ASP A 272 6.91 0.04 15.29
CA ASP A 272 5.47 0.02 15.43
C ASP A 272 4.94 -1.23 16.14
N TRP A 273 5.46 -2.41 15.81
CA TRP A 273 4.97 -3.67 16.38
C TRP A 273 5.79 -4.16 17.57
N ALA A 274 7.10 -4.35 17.42
CA ALA A 274 7.93 -4.93 18.49
C ALA A 274 8.02 -4.01 19.71
N HIS A 275 8.13 -2.69 19.52
CA HIS A 275 8.25 -1.69 20.58
C HIS A 275 7.02 -1.56 21.50
N ILE A 276 5.95 -2.31 21.22
CA ILE A 276 4.80 -2.50 22.10
C ILE A 276 5.18 -3.36 23.32
N TYR A 277 6.12 -4.30 23.14
CA TYR A 277 6.47 -5.30 24.14
C TYR A 277 7.84 -5.03 24.77
N ASP A 278 8.06 -5.63 25.93
CA ASP A 278 9.35 -5.63 26.61
C ASP A 278 10.42 -6.33 25.76
N THR A 279 11.65 -5.80 25.75
CA THR A 279 12.75 -6.32 24.92
C THR A 279 13.11 -7.77 25.22
N GLU A 280 12.86 -8.22 26.46
CA GLU A 280 13.13 -9.60 26.86
C GLU A 280 11.98 -10.57 26.56
N SER A 281 10.82 -10.06 26.16
CA SER A 281 9.63 -10.87 25.88
C SER A 281 9.79 -11.76 24.65
N GLU A 282 9.07 -12.88 24.65
CA GLU A 282 8.98 -13.79 23.50
C GLU A 282 8.47 -13.07 22.24
N SER A 283 7.53 -12.13 22.41
CA SER A 283 6.94 -11.37 21.31
C SER A 283 7.95 -10.45 20.64
N TYR A 284 8.75 -9.73 21.45
CA TYR A 284 9.80 -8.85 20.93
C TYR A 284 10.86 -9.67 20.16
N LYS A 285 11.32 -10.78 20.74
CA LYS A 285 12.31 -11.68 20.12
C LYS A 285 11.78 -12.30 18.82
N LEU A 286 10.51 -12.70 18.77
CA LEU A 286 9.88 -13.20 17.54
C LEU A 286 9.84 -12.15 16.42
N LEU A 287 9.38 -10.94 16.73
CA LEU A 287 9.25 -9.88 15.73
C LEU A 287 10.63 -9.41 15.21
N ASN A 288 11.65 -9.37 16.08
CA ASN A 288 13.03 -9.12 15.66
C ASN A 288 13.55 -10.23 14.75
N LYS A 289 13.28 -11.50 15.07
CA LYS A 289 13.65 -12.61 14.19
C LYS A 289 13.02 -12.48 12.81
N ILE A 290 11.74 -12.11 12.72
CA ILE A 290 11.07 -11.86 11.43
C ILE A 290 11.76 -10.72 10.69
N TYR A 291 11.96 -9.60 11.35
CA TYR A 291 12.64 -8.42 10.83
C TYR A 291 14.04 -8.72 10.25
N ASP A 292 14.81 -9.59 10.91
CA ASP A 292 16.18 -9.92 10.49
C ASP A 292 16.25 -11.00 9.39
N THR A 293 15.22 -11.84 9.23
CA THR A 293 15.30 -13.03 8.36
C THR A 293 14.36 -13.02 7.16
N TYR A 294 13.34 -12.15 7.16
CA TYR A 294 12.33 -12.11 6.10
C TYR A 294 12.76 -11.22 4.94
N TYR A 295 12.15 -11.47 3.78
CA TYR A 295 12.24 -10.64 2.58
C TYR A 295 10.94 -9.88 2.40
N LEU A 296 11.05 -8.62 1.99
CA LEU A 296 9.96 -7.84 1.40
C LEU A 296 9.92 -8.14 -0.09
N VAL A 297 8.76 -8.52 -0.60
CA VAL A 297 8.57 -8.95 -1.99
C VAL A 297 7.46 -8.13 -2.63
N ASN A 298 7.68 -7.59 -3.83
CA ASN A 298 6.63 -7.09 -4.70
C ASN A 298 6.54 -7.91 -5.99
N ILE A 299 5.33 -8.11 -6.48
CA ILE A 299 5.03 -8.89 -7.69
C ILE A 299 3.99 -8.14 -8.53
N VAL A 300 4.22 -8.09 -9.84
CA VAL A 300 3.28 -7.55 -10.84
C VAL A 300 2.98 -8.62 -11.88
N ASP A 301 1.70 -8.91 -12.12
CA ASP A 301 1.26 -9.66 -13.29
C ASP A 301 1.07 -8.70 -14.47
N ASN A 302 1.94 -8.78 -15.47
CA ASN A 302 1.85 -7.90 -16.64
C ASN A 302 0.72 -8.29 -17.60
N ASN A 303 0.14 -9.50 -17.46
CA ASN A 303 -1.05 -9.87 -18.21
C ASN A 303 -2.30 -9.35 -17.50
N PHE A 304 -2.60 -8.06 -17.65
CA PHE A 304 -3.80 -7.45 -17.03
C PHE A 304 -5.13 -7.89 -17.65
N VAL A 305 -5.09 -8.65 -18.76
CA VAL A 305 -6.29 -9.16 -19.45
C VAL A 305 -6.76 -10.46 -18.79
N ASP A 306 -5.86 -11.45 -18.70
CA ASP A 306 -6.18 -12.83 -18.24
C ASP A 306 -5.22 -13.33 -17.14
N GLY A 307 -4.50 -12.42 -16.48
CA GLY A 307 -3.58 -12.72 -15.40
C GLY A 307 -4.28 -13.30 -14.18
N ASP A 308 -3.53 -14.07 -13.39
CA ASP A 308 -4.05 -14.68 -12.16
C ASP A 308 -2.89 -15.08 -11.24
N ILE A 309 -2.11 -14.07 -10.86
CA ILE A 309 -0.95 -14.26 -9.97
C ILE A 309 -1.35 -14.87 -8.63
N LEU A 310 -2.51 -14.49 -8.07
CA LEU A 310 -2.95 -14.96 -6.75
C LEU A 310 -3.16 -16.47 -6.75
N ASN A 311 -3.91 -17.02 -7.72
CA ASN A 311 -4.11 -18.47 -7.78
C ASN A 311 -2.82 -19.21 -8.17
N ARG A 312 -1.92 -18.60 -8.96
CA ARG A 312 -0.60 -19.21 -9.25
C ARG A 312 0.22 -19.39 -7.98
N ILE A 313 0.30 -18.37 -7.12
CA ILE A 313 1.01 -18.44 -5.83
C ILE A 313 0.34 -19.45 -4.90
N LEU A 314 -1.00 -19.48 -4.87
CA LEU A 314 -1.75 -20.39 -4.01
C LEU A 314 -1.70 -21.85 -4.46
N LYS A 315 -1.46 -22.15 -5.74
CA LYS A 315 -1.33 -23.53 -6.23
C LYS A 315 0.05 -24.13 -5.96
N SER A 316 1.06 -23.30 -5.72
CA SER A 316 2.42 -23.76 -5.42
C SER A 316 2.64 -24.14 -3.95
N HIS A 317 1.64 -23.97 -3.08
CA HIS A 317 1.71 -24.14 -1.63
C HIS A 317 0.44 -24.73 -1.02
#